data_AF-A0A0S3S0Y4-F1
#
_entry.id   AF-A0A0S3S0Y4-F1
#
_cell.length_a   1.000
_cell.length_b   1.000
_cell.length_c   1.000
_cell.angle_alpha   90.00
_cell.angle_beta   90.00
_cell.angle_gamma   90.00
#
_symmetry.space_group_name_H-M   'P 1'
#
loop_
_entity.id
_entity.type
_entity.pdbx_description
1 polymer ?
#
loop_
_entity_poly.entity_id
_entity_poly.type
_entity_poly.pdbx_seq_one_letter_code
_entity_poly.pdbx_strand_id
1 'polypeptide(L)'
;MDFTTFANSMTSTHAIPPTHPYRLQPSVFPPPLPNLKRSGLVKNRLIARCSSKSDKFGSVNGLQFTPNKLFAEEAIGAEYGEGFETFRADGPLKVDVDYLNEKLQDGFLHRIRYAMKPDEAYGLIFSWDNVVAGTRAVKRKAWEQLAFEEGKDIPEEGDMHKLLFYTGADYVLHKFFLSDNAENELNRLKLRFSQIYYDNLLRLAKPIDGLEDWLEAVYTARIPCAVVSSLDRRNMLEVLERMGLSKYFQAIVTEEDGMESIAHRFLSAAVKLDRKPSKCVVFEDDPRGVTAAHNCTMMAVALIGAHPAYDLGQADLTVANFSELSVINLRRLFANKGSSFMDLQKQIIEKTPPKRKLTIDTIF
;
A
#
# COMPACT_ATOMS: atom_id res chain seq x y z
N MET A 1 15.04 63.50 24.21
CA MET A 1 15.74 64.79 24.24
C MET A 1 17.10 64.55 23.65
N ASP A 2 17.38 65.27 22.57
CA ASP A 2 18.58 65.18 21.73
C ASP A 2 19.87 65.43 22.52
N PHE A 3 21.01 64.92 22.01
CA PHE A 3 22.06 65.75 21.41
C PHE A 3 23.33 64.92 21.08
N THR A 4 23.70 64.97 19.78
CA THR A 4 25.05 65.07 19.20
C THR A 4 26.12 64.00 19.45
N THR A 5 26.51 63.33 18.35
CA THR A 5 27.86 62.75 18.18
C THR A 5 28.53 63.31 16.93
N PHE A 6 29.79 63.67 17.11
CA PHE A 6 30.69 64.36 16.18
C PHE A 6 31.11 63.55 14.95
N ALA A 7 31.47 64.31 13.91
CA ALA A 7 31.98 63.89 12.61
C ALA A 7 33.49 63.56 12.61
N ASN A 8 33.90 62.68 11.67
CA ASN A 8 35.05 62.82 10.77
C ASN A 8 35.03 61.62 9.79
N SER A 9 34.64 61.76 8.52
CA SER A 9 35.44 62.19 7.36
C SER A 9 36.62 61.27 7.02
N MET A 10 36.44 60.38 6.05
CA MET A 10 37.41 60.18 4.97
C MET A 10 36.70 59.85 3.64
N THR A 11 37.07 60.65 2.65
CA THR A 11 36.60 60.72 1.27
C THR A 11 37.26 59.66 0.38
N SER A 12 36.49 59.07 -0.52
CA SER A 12 37.00 58.51 -1.78
C SER A 12 35.92 58.57 -2.85
N THR A 13 36.15 59.48 -3.79
CA THR A 13 35.34 59.86 -4.95
C THR A 13 35.37 58.81 -6.06
N HIS A 14 34.20 58.39 -6.56
CA HIS A 14 34.04 58.00 -7.97
C HIS A 14 32.75 58.59 -8.54
N ALA A 15 32.93 59.37 -9.61
CA ALA A 15 31.93 60.18 -10.27
C ALA A 15 30.96 59.33 -11.11
N ILE A 16 29.68 59.68 -11.06
CA ILE A 16 28.59 59.17 -11.90
C ILE A 16 28.32 60.21 -12.99
N PRO A 17 28.36 59.89 -14.30
CA PRO A 17 27.95 60.81 -15.35
C PRO A 17 26.43 60.76 -15.60
N PRO A 18 25.81 61.86 -16.09
CA PRO A 18 24.37 61.98 -16.22
C PRO A 18 23.81 61.38 -17.52
N THR A 19 22.50 61.11 -17.45
CA THR A 19 21.59 60.46 -18.41
C THR A 19 21.40 61.20 -19.75
N HIS A 20 21.27 60.43 -20.85
CA HIS A 20 20.53 60.83 -22.06
C HIS A 20 19.50 59.75 -22.46
N PRO A 21 18.32 60.14 -23.00
CA PRO A 21 17.18 59.24 -23.18
C PRO A 21 17.28 58.47 -24.50
N TYR A 22 17.40 57.14 -24.44
CA TYR A 22 17.26 56.30 -25.62
C TYR A 22 15.79 55.90 -25.83
N ARG A 23 15.29 56.33 -26.98
CA ARG A 23 13.98 56.05 -27.57
C ARG A 23 13.84 54.54 -27.84
N LEU A 24 12.97 53.84 -27.11
CA LEU A 24 12.63 52.45 -27.38
C LEU A 24 11.89 52.35 -28.71
N GLN A 25 12.48 51.64 -29.69
CA GLN A 25 11.76 51.16 -30.86
C GLN A 25 10.90 49.95 -30.47
N PRO A 26 9.69 49.79 -31.02
CA PRO A 26 8.85 48.63 -30.74
C PRO A 26 9.46 47.37 -31.39
N SER A 27 9.88 46.41 -30.57
CA SER A 27 10.29 45.09 -31.05
C SER A 27 9.07 44.33 -31.55
N VAL A 28 9.13 43.97 -32.82
CA VAL A 28 8.17 43.15 -33.57
C VAL A 28 8.00 41.79 -32.90
N PHE A 29 6.76 41.44 -32.55
CA PHE A 29 6.39 40.11 -32.06
C PHE A 29 6.57 39.07 -33.18
N PRO A 30 7.10 37.86 -32.89
CA PRO A 30 7.07 36.75 -33.85
C PRO A 30 5.62 36.26 -34.05
N PRO A 31 5.28 35.71 -35.23
CA PRO A 31 3.92 35.23 -35.51
C PRO A 31 3.56 34.05 -34.59
N PRO A 32 2.27 33.87 -34.26
CA PRO A 32 1.84 32.78 -33.40
C PRO A 32 2.08 31.43 -34.07
N LEU A 33 2.68 30.50 -33.33
CA LEU A 33 2.84 29.09 -33.72
C LEU A 33 1.44 28.48 -33.99
N PRO A 34 1.30 27.61 -35.01
CA PRO A 34 0.02 26.98 -35.30
C PRO A 34 -0.40 26.08 -34.13
N ASN A 35 -1.68 26.18 -33.77
CA ASN A 35 -2.34 25.41 -32.72
C ASN A 35 -1.97 23.92 -32.78
N LEU A 36 -1.01 23.48 -31.96
CA LEU A 36 -0.91 22.08 -31.59
C LEU A 36 -2.14 21.76 -30.74
N LYS A 37 -3.07 21.01 -31.33
CA LYS A 37 -4.15 20.34 -30.61
C LYS A 37 -3.53 19.66 -29.39
N ARG A 38 -3.94 20.08 -28.19
CA ARG A 38 -3.70 19.31 -26.96
C ARG A 38 -4.19 17.89 -27.22
N SER A 39 -3.27 16.97 -27.48
CA SER A 39 -3.55 15.55 -27.32
C SER A 39 -3.85 15.38 -25.84
N GLY A 40 -5.13 15.22 -25.50
CA GLY A 40 -5.55 14.93 -24.14
C GLY A 40 -4.76 13.73 -23.66
N LEU A 41 -4.01 13.91 -22.57
CA LEU A 41 -3.50 12.78 -21.81
C LEU A 41 -4.75 12.09 -21.24
N VAL A 42 -5.27 11.11 -21.97
CA VAL A 42 -6.28 10.22 -21.45
C VAL A 42 -5.55 9.38 -20.40
N LYS A 43 -5.65 9.81 -19.13
CA LYS A 43 -5.43 8.90 -18.01
C LYS A 43 -6.49 7.81 -18.14
N ASN A 44 -6.12 6.69 -18.77
CA ASN A 44 -6.92 5.47 -18.71
C ASN A 44 -6.97 5.05 -17.24
N ARG A 45 -8.01 5.49 -16.52
CA ARG A 45 -8.38 4.90 -15.24
C ARG A 45 -8.78 3.46 -15.53
N LEU A 46 -7.90 2.51 -15.18
CA LEU A 46 -8.25 1.10 -15.10
C LEU A 46 -9.35 0.97 -14.05
N ILE A 47 -10.57 0.69 -14.50
CA ILE A 47 -11.69 0.33 -13.62
C ILE A 47 -11.69 -1.20 -13.56
N ALA A 48 -11.13 -1.76 -12.48
CA ALA A 48 -11.27 -3.17 -12.19
C ALA A 48 -12.67 -3.41 -11.60
N ARG A 49 -13.43 -4.31 -12.21
CA ARG A 49 -14.67 -4.87 -11.65
C ARG A 49 -14.67 -6.35 -11.96
N CYS A 50 -14.72 -7.19 -10.93
CA CYS A 50 -15.01 -8.60 -11.10
C CYS A 50 -16.54 -8.78 -11.24
N SER A 51 -16.99 -9.57 -12.21
CA SER A 51 -18.41 -9.83 -12.46
C SER A 51 -18.88 -11.04 -11.67
N SER A 52 -19.27 -10.85 -10.41
CA SER A 52 -20.11 -11.83 -9.71
C SER A 52 -21.57 -11.55 -10.04
N LYS A 53 -22.27 -12.55 -10.60
CA LYS A 53 -23.72 -12.50 -10.85
C LYS A 53 -24.44 -12.19 -9.54
N SER A 54 -25.22 -11.11 -9.50
CA SER A 54 -26.07 -10.75 -8.37
C SER A 54 -27.34 -11.58 -8.40
N ASP A 55 -27.54 -12.44 -7.41
CA ASP A 55 -28.86 -12.98 -7.12
C ASP A 55 -29.74 -11.87 -6.51
N LYS A 56 -30.91 -11.67 -7.11
CA LYS A 56 -31.88 -10.67 -6.69
C LYS A 56 -32.55 -11.12 -5.39
N PHE A 57 -32.21 -10.48 -4.27
CA PHE A 57 -33.04 -10.52 -3.06
C PHE A 57 -33.68 -9.16 -2.80
N GLY A 58 -34.98 -9.21 -2.47
CA GLY A 58 -35.90 -8.08 -2.42
C GLY A 58 -35.57 -7.04 -1.35
N SER A 59 -35.84 -5.78 -1.70
CA SER A 59 -35.65 -4.60 -0.86
C SER A 59 -36.77 -4.48 0.18
N VAL A 60 -36.42 -4.46 1.45
CA VAL A 60 -37.19 -3.80 2.51
C VAL A 60 -36.22 -2.92 3.31
N ASN A 61 -36.52 -1.62 3.40
CA ASN A 61 -35.83 -0.58 4.18
C ASN A 61 -34.46 -0.05 3.70
N GLY A 62 -34.23 0.11 2.38
CA GLY A 62 -33.26 1.09 1.86
C GLY A 62 -31.77 0.92 2.25
N LEU A 63 -31.40 -0.19 2.88
CA LEU A 63 -30.04 -0.57 3.23
C LEU A 63 -29.72 -1.87 2.47
N GLN A 64 -29.00 -1.75 1.36
CA GLN A 64 -28.38 -2.90 0.72
C GLN A 64 -27.11 -3.25 1.50
N PHE A 65 -27.26 -4.06 2.55
CA PHE A 65 -26.15 -4.83 3.11
C PHE A 65 -26.13 -6.17 2.39
N THR A 66 -25.28 -6.32 1.38
CA THR A 66 -24.82 -7.64 0.97
C THR A 66 -23.98 -8.22 2.11
N PRO A 67 -23.99 -9.54 2.36
CA PRO A 67 -23.09 -10.13 3.34
C PRO A 67 -21.65 -9.84 2.90
N ASN A 68 -20.98 -8.92 3.61
CA ASN A 68 -19.66 -8.46 3.23
C ASN A 68 -18.63 -9.59 3.32
N LYS A 69 -17.57 -9.53 2.50
CA LYS A 69 -16.38 -10.40 2.57
C LYS A 69 -15.60 -10.32 3.88
N LEU A 70 -16.07 -9.57 4.88
CA LEU A 70 -15.53 -9.52 6.24
C LEU A 70 -15.35 -10.94 6.86
N PHE A 71 -15.98 -11.96 6.28
CA PHE A 71 -16.22 -13.28 6.88
C PHE A 71 -15.75 -14.48 6.06
N ALA A 72 -15.22 -14.27 4.86
CA ALA A 72 -14.70 -15.37 4.05
C ALA A 72 -13.27 -15.72 4.47
N GLU A 73 -12.94 -17.01 4.51
CA GLU A 73 -11.54 -17.41 4.56
C GLU A 73 -10.88 -16.98 3.24
N GLU A 74 -9.99 -16.00 3.35
CA GLU A 74 -9.40 -15.39 2.17
C GLU A 74 -8.27 -16.26 1.63
N ALA A 75 -8.33 -16.58 0.35
CA ALA A 75 -7.21 -17.21 -0.33
C ALA A 75 -6.00 -16.26 -0.33
N ILE A 76 -4.81 -16.81 -0.09
CA ILE A 76 -3.53 -16.07 -0.17
C ILE A 76 -3.38 -15.54 -1.60
N GLY A 77 -3.46 -16.43 -2.58
CA GLY A 77 -3.38 -16.15 -4.01
C GLY A 77 -1.96 -15.88 -4.51
N ALA A 78 -1.82 -15.83 -5.84
CA ALA A 78 -0.56 -15.58 -6.56
C ALA A 78 0.54 -16.65 -6.39
N GLU A 79 0.23 -17.81 -5.80
CA GLU A 79 1.20 -18.89 -5.54
C GLU A 79 1.88 -19.43 -6.82
N TYR A 80 1.15 -19.39 -7.94
CA TYR A 80 1.61 -19.84 -9.27
C TYR A 80 1.77 -18.69 -10.26
N GLY A 81 1.97 -17.46 -9.77
CA GLY A 81 1.97 -16.25 -10.61
C GLY A 81 0.59 -15.92 -11.18
N GLU A 82 -0.48 -16.43 -10.55
CA GLU A 82 -1.84 -16.02 -10.87
C GLU A 82 -2.07 -14.54 -10.54
N GLY A 83 -2.98 -13.94 -11.29
CA GLY A 83 -3.36 -12.54 -11.18
C GLY A 83 -4.84 -12.39 -11.44
N PHE A 84 -5.32 -11.15 -11.54
CA PHE A 84 -6.73 -10.87 -11.76
C PHE A 84 -7.03 -10.45 -13.20
N GLU A 85 -8.26 -10.65 -13.64
CA GLU A 85 -8.71 -10.22 -14.97
C GLU A 85 -9.28 -8.80 -14.92
N THR A 86 -8.95 -8.02 -15.95
CA THR A 86 -9.55 -6.69 -16.18
C THR A 86 -10.07 -6.61 -17.61
N PHE A 87 -11.16 -5.87 -17.82
CA PHE A 87 -11.72 -5.72 -19.15
C PHE A 87 -11.14 -4.51 -19.88
N ARG A 88 -10.72 -4.73 -21.12
CA ARG A 88 -10.37 -3.68 -22.08
C ARG A 88 -11.26 -3.77 -23.32
N ALA A 89 -11.20 -2.75 -24.17
CA ALA A 89 -11.96 -2.70 -25.41
C ALA A 89 -11.59 -3.83 -26.40
N ASP A 90 -10.38 -4.39 -26.27
CA ASP A 90 -9.84 -5.50 -27.07
C ASP A 90 -10.01 -6.89 -26.42
N GLY A 91 -10.65 -6.96 -25.24
CA GLY A 91 -10.94 -8.22 -24.55
C GLY A 91 -10.48 -8.25 -23.09
N PRO A 92 -10.58 -9.42 -22.43
CA PRO A 92 -10.06 -9.61 -21.09
C PRO A 92 -8.53 -9.56 -21.10
N LEU A 93 -7.96 -8.77 -20.19
CA LEU A 93 -6.54 -8.72 -19.91
C LEU A 93 -6.28 -9.40 -18.57
N LYS A 94 -5.49 -10.47 -18.60
CA LYS A 94 -4.91 -11.06 -17.38
C LYS A 94 -3.80 -10.15 -16.87
N VAL A 95 -3.93 -9.74 -15.61
CA VAL A 95 -2.98 -8.85 -14.91
C VAL A 95 -2.33 -9.67 -13.79
N ASP A 96 -1.16 -10.21 -14.06
CA ASP A 96 -0.32 -10.92 -13.09
C ASP A 96 0.87 -10.07 -12.61
N VAL A 97 1.65 -10.66 -11.70
CA VAL A 97 2.79 -10.01 -11.04
C VAL A 97 3.86 -9.59 -12.04
N ASP A 98 4.18 -10.46 -13.00
CA ASP A 98 5.20 -10.22 -14.02
C ASP A 98 4.76 -9.14 -15.00
N TYR A 99 3.51 -9.22 -15.48
CA TYR A 99 2.90 -8.19 -16.31
C TYR A 99 2.96 -6.82 -15.63
N LEU A 100 2.61 -6.73 -14.35
CA LEU A 100 2.65 -5.46 -13.63
C LEU A 100 4.07 -4.94 -13.41
N ASN A 101 5.01 -5.82 -13.09
CA ASN A 101 6.41 -5.44 -12.97
C ASN A 101 7.00 -4.94 -14.31
N GLU A 102 6.61 -5.52 -15.44
CA GLU A 102 7.01 -5.05 -16.78
C GLU A 102 6.30 -3.75 -17.17
N LYS A 103 4.99 -3.66 -16.89
CA LYS A 103 4.16 -2.54 -17.34
C LYS A 103 4.42 -1.26 -16.55
N LEU A 104 4.67 -1.37 -15.25
CA LEU A 104 4.91 -0.24 -14.34
C LEU A 104 6.40 0.10 -14.23
N GLN A 105 7.18 -0.15 -15.29
CA GLN A 105 8.57 0.29 -15.35
C GLN A 105 8.68 1.81 -15.36
N ASP A 106 9.68 2.29 -14.63
CA ASP A 106 9.90 3.73 -14.48
C ASP A 106 10.28 4.35 -15.84
N GLY A 107 9.45 5.29 -16.29
CA GLY A 107 9.78 6.14 -17.43
C GLY A 107 11.02 7.00 -17.16
N PHE A 108 11.61 7.57 -18.22
CA PHE A 108 12.87 8.34 -18.14
C PHE A 108 12.87 9.41 -17.03
N LEU A 109 11.80 10.21 -16.93
CA LEU A 109 11.69 11.28 -15.92
C LEU A 109 11.60 10.72 -14.49
N HIS A 110 10.85 9.63 -14.28
CA HIS A 110 10.75 8.97 -12.99
C HIS A 110 12.10 8.38 -12.56
N ARG A 111 12.87 7.80 -13.49
CA ARG A 111 14.23 7.31 -13.20
C ARG A 111 15.16 8.41 -12.71
N ILE A 112 15.16 9.58 -13.35
CA ILE A 112 15.96 10.74 -12.88
C ILE A 112 15.48 11.19 -11.50
N ARG A 113 14.17 11.29 -11.30
CA ARG A 113 13.59 11.70 -10.01
C ARG A 113 13.99 10.75 -8.89
N TYR A 114 13.90 9.45 -9.12
CA TYR A 114 14.25 8.42 -8.14
C TYR A 114 15.76 8.29 -7.92
N ALA A 115 16.60 8.66 -8.89
CA ALA A 115 18.03 8.79 -8.66
C ALA A 115 18.36 9.91 -7.65
N MET A 116 17.60 11.03 -7.68
CA MET A 116 17.77 12.13 -6.72
C MET A 116 17.06 11.88 -5.38
N LYS A 117 15.89 11.24 -5.42
CA LYS A 117 15.04 10.95 -4.27
C LYS A 117 14.57 9.48 -4.32
N PRO A 118 15.40 8.55 -3.84
CA PRO A 118 15.13 7.12 -4.00
C PRO A 118 13.90 6.64 -3.23
N ASP A 119 13.53 7.32 -2.14
CA ASP A 119 12.36 6.94 -1.32
C ASP A 119 11.05 7.00 -2.10
N GLU A 120 10.91 8.02 -2.96
CA GLU A 120 9.68 8.24 -3.73
C GLU A 120 9.41 7.10 -4.73
N ALA A 121 10.41 6.26 -5.01
CA ALA A 121 10.29 5.09 -5.89
C ALA A 121 9.52 3.93 -5.28
N TYR A 122 9.35 3.93 -3.95
CA TYR A 122 8.64 2.87 -3.24
C TYR A 122 7.15 3.16 -3.16
N GLY A 123 6.35 2.12 -2.91
CA GLY A 123 4.95 2.23 -2.53
C GLY A 123 4.71 1.50 -1.23
N LEU A 124 3.92 2.08 -0.32
CA LEU A 124 3.60 1.45 0.95
C LEU A 124 2.14 0.99 0.94
N ILE A 125 1.91 -0.25 1.30
CA ILE A 125 0.58 -0.87 1.31
C ILE A 125 0.31 -1.35 2.72
N PHE A 126 -0.74 -0.85 3.35
CA PHE A 126 -1.08 -1.18 4.73
C PHE A 126 -2.34 -2.03 4.77
N SER A 127 -2.27 -3.20 5.40
CA SER A 127 -3.48 -3.91 5.81
C SER A 127 -4.30 -3.02 6.75
N TRP A 128 -5.62 -3.16 6.74
CA TRP A 128 -6.48 -2.44 7.66
C TRP A 128 -6.46 -3.05 9.06
N ASP A 129 -6.75 -4.35 9.13
CA ASP A 129 -6.86 -5.10 10.37
C ASP A 129 -5.52 -5.18 11.10
N ASN A 130 -5.49 -4.75 12.36
CA ASN A 130 -4.35 -4.76 13.29
C ASN A 130 -3.03 -4.16 12.77
N VAL A 131 -3.10 -3.39 11.68
CA VAL A 131 -1.99 -2.62 11.14
C VAL A 131 -2.36 -1.14 11.14
N VAL A 132 -3.50 -0.76 10.53
CA VAL A 132 -4.01 0.61 10.63
C VAL A 132 -4.87 0.78 11.88
N ALA A 133 -5.79 -0.17 12.11
CA ALA A 133 -6.76 -0.12 13.19
C ALA A 133 -6.66 -1.36 14.09
N GLY A 134 -6.78 -1.19 15.41
CA GLY A 134 -6.83 -2.28 16.38
C GLY A 134 -8.13 -3.07 16.34
N THR A 135 -8.44 -3.73 15.22
CA THR A 135 -9.74 -4.34 14.95
C THR A 135 -10.01 -5.59 15.78
N ARG A 136 -8.99 -6.26 16.34
CA ARG A 136 -9.20 -7.42 17.24
C ARG A 136 -10.08 -7.11 18.45
N ALA A 137 -9.85 -5.98 19.12
CA ALA A 137 -10.67 -5.57 20.24
C ALA A 137 -12.11 -5.22 19.80
N VAL A 138 -12.26 -4.65 18.61
CA VAL A 138 -13.56 -4.32 18.00
C VAL A 138 -14.34 -5.60 17.65
N LYS A 139 -13.69 -6.56 16.99
CA LYS A 139 -14.27 -7.88 16.64
C LYS A 139 -14.69 -8.65 17.90
N ARG A 140 -13.86 -8.66 18.94
CA ARG A 140 -14.19 -9.30 20.23
C ARG A 140 -15.47 -8.72 20.82
N LYS A 141 -15.55 -7.39 20.96
CA LYS A 141 -16.74 -6.72 21.50
C LYS A 141 -17.99 -6.99 20.67
N ALA A 142 -17.84 -7.08 19.34
CA ALA A 142 -18.95 -7.42 18.46
C ALA A 142 -19.44 -8.86 18.69
N TRP A 143 -18.52 -9.80 18.89
CA TRP A 143 -18.88 -11.17 19.25
C TRP A 143 -19.59 -11.23 20.60
N GLU A 144 -19.00 -10.61 21.64
CA GLU A 144 -19.56 -10.59 23.01
C GLU A 144 -20.98 -10.01 23.02
N GLN A 145 -21.18 -8.90 22.30
CA GLN A 145 -22.50 -8.28 22.17
C GLN A 145 -23.49 -9.19 21.44
N LEU A 146 -23.08 -9.85 20.35
CA LEU A 146 -23.95 -10.78 19.64
C LEU A 146 -24.32 -11.97 20.53
N ALA A 147 -23.37 -12.53 21.27
CA ALA A 147 -23.60 -13.63 22.20
C ALA A 147 -24.62 -13.25 23.28
N PHE A 148 -24.45 -12.08 23.88
CA PHE A 148 -25.40 -11.53 24.84
C PHE A 148 -26.81 -11.37 24.24
N GLU A 149 -26.93 -10.83 23.02
CA GLU A 149 -28.22 -10.65 22.33
C GLU A 149 -28.92 -11.99 22.01
N GLU A 150 -28.15 -13.03 21.69
CA GLU A 150 -28.67 -14.37 21.38
C GLU A 150 -28.83 -15.25 22.62
N GLY A 151 -28.53 -14.73 23.83
CA GLY A 151 -28.60 -15.48 25.08
C GLY A 151 -27.60 -16.63 25.15
N LYS A 152 -26.44 -16.48 24.51
CA LYS A 152 -25.36 -17.46 24.42
C LYS A 152 -24.09 -16.94 25.07
N ASP A 153 -23.26 -17.87 25.53
CA ASP A 153 -21.93 -17.56 26.01
C ASP A 153 -20.89 -17.84 24.92
N ILE A 154 -19.89 -16.98 24.81
CA ILE A 154 -18.68 -17.29 24.04
C ILE A 154 -17.76 -18.06 24.99
N PRO A 155 -17.33 -19.29 24.63
CA PRO A 155 -16.39 -20.01 25.49
C PRO A 155 -15.07 -19.24 25.69
N GLU A 156 -14.40 -19.45 26.81
CA GLU A 156 -13.10 -18.83 27.10
C GLU A 156 -11.89 -19.68 26.60
N GLU A 157 -12.10 -20.64 25.67
CA GLU A 157 -11.06 -21.59 25.24
C GLU A 157 -9.79 -20.91 24.68
N GLY A 158 -8.62 -21.51 24.93
CA GLY A 158 -7.31 -20.90 24.62
C GLY A 158 -7.06 -20.54 23.14
N ASP A 159 -7.55 -21.35 22.20
CA ASP A 159 -7.42 -21.11 20.75
C ASP A 159 -8.53 -20.22 20.17
N MET A 160 -9.44 -19.71 21.01
CA MET A 160 -10.56 -18.85 20.61
C MET A 160 -10.09 -17.59 19.90
N HIS A 161 -8.91 -17.05 20.26
CA HIS A 161 -8.33 -15.91 19.55
C HIS A 161 -8.08 -16.24 18.07
N LYS A 162 -7.54 -17.42 17.77
CA LYS A 162 -7.29 -17.79 16.37
C LYS A 162 -8.62 -17.94 15.62
N LEU A 163 -9.59 -18.58 16.28
CA LEU A 163 -10.88 -18.87 15.71
C LEU A 163 -11.75 -17.62 15.45
N LEU A 164 -11.80 -16.68 16.40
CA LEU A 164 -12.65 -15.48 16.29
C LEU A 164 -12.11 -14.42 15.33
N PHE A 165 -10.79 -14.42 15.06
CA PHE A 165 -10.14 -13.34 14.31
C PHE A 165 -9.62 -13.77 12.94
N TYR A 166 -9.21 -15.04 12.79
CA TYR A 166 -8.50 -15.52 11.59
C TYR A 166 -9.24 -16.62 10.82
N THR A 167 -10.33 -17.15 11.39
CA THR A 167 -11.26 -18.07 10.72
C THR A 167 -12.49 -17.30 10.23
N GLY A 168 -13.12 -17.78 9.16
CA GLY A 168 -14.36 -17.20 8.65
C GLY A 168 -15.48 -17.20 9.71
N ALA A 169 -16.22 -16.09 9.82
CA ALA A 169 -17.28 -15.96 10.82
C ALA A 169 -18.40 -16.99 10.64
N ASP A 170 -18.59 -17.51 9.43
CA ASP A 170 -19.48 -18.63 9.14
C ASP A 170 -19.21 -19.81 10.07
N TYR A 171 -17.94 -20.17 10.25
CA TYR A 171 -17.54 -21.25 11.12
C TYR A 171 -17.85 -20.93 12.59
N VAL A 172 -17.55 -19.72 13.03
CA VAL A 172 -17.81 -19.26 14.41
C VAL A 172 -19.31 -19.26 14.71
N LEU A 173 -20.12 -18.71 13.80
CA LEU A 173 -21.58 -18.67 13.90
C LEU A 173 -22.16 -20.07 13.91
N HIS A 174 -21.68 -20.95 13.04
CA HIS A 174 -22.16 -22.33 13.00
C HIS A 174 -21.78 -23.12 14.24
N LYS A 175 -20.59 -22.89 14.80
CA LYS A 175 -20.09 -23.62 15.98
C LYS A 175 -20.77 -23.17 17.28
N PHE A 176 -21.03 -21.87 17.45
CA PHE A 176 -21.49 -21.33 18.73
C PHE A 176 -22.93 -20.80 18.69
N PHE A 177 -23.40 -20.32 17.54
CA PHE A 177 -24.65 -19.57 17.45
C PHE A 177 -25.79 -20.31 16.76
N LEU A 178 -25.54 -21.44 16.10
CA LEU A 178 -26.59 -22.20 15.43
C LEU A 178 -26.81 -23.57 16.08
N SER A 179 -28.07 -23.97 16.17
CA SER A 179 -28.51 -25.35 16.38
C SER A 179 -29.23 -25.80 15.10
N ASP A 180 -29.16 -27.09 14.76
CA ASP A 180 -29.47 -27.67 13.45
C ASP A 180 -30.38 -26.85 12.50
N ASN A 181 -29.77 -26.41 11.40
CA ASN A 181 -30.33 -25.91 10.13
C ASN A 181 -31.43 -24.83 10.16
N ALA A 182 -30.98 -23.57 10.01
CA ALA A 182 -31.71 -22.54 9.27
C ALA A 182 -30.73 -21.57 8.59
N GLU A 183 -30.54 -21.69 7.27
CA GLU A 183 -29.69 -20.79 6.47
C GLU A 183 -30.11 -19.30 6.62
N ASN A 184 -31.41 -19.07 6.79
CA ASN A 184 -31.97 -17.74 7.08
C ASN A 184 -31.44 -17.16 8.41
N GLU A 185 -31.21 -18.00 9.41
CA GLU A 185 -30.71 -17.58 10.72
C GLU A 185 -29.23 -17.22 10.65
N LEU A 186 -28.43 -17.99 9.91
CA LEU A 186 -27.03 -17.65 9.65
C LEU A 186 -26.90 -16.27 9.01
N ASN A 187 -27.71 -15.97 7.99
CA ASN A 187 -27.71 -14.66 7.33
C ASN A 187 -28.15 -13.52 8.27
N ARG A 188 -29.15 -13.75 9.13
CA ARG A 188 -29.56 -12.80 10.17
C ARG A 188 -28.41 -12.48 11.12
N LEU A 189 -27.72 -13.51 11.62
CA LEU A 189 -26.60 -13.36 12.56
C LEU A 189 -25.40 -12.65 11.90
N LYS A 190 -25.07 -12.96 10.65
CA LYS A 190 -24.01 -12.26 9.89
C LYS A 190 -24.32 -10.77 9.74
N LEU A 191 -25.54 -10.43 9.35
CA LEU A 191 -25.98 -9.05 9.22
C LEU A 191 -25.92 -8.33 10.57
N ARG A 192 -26.38 -8.98 11.63
CA ARG A 192 -26.37 -8.39 12.98
C ARG A 192 -24.95 -8.17 13.50
N PHE A 193 -24.08 -9.17 13.37
CA PHE A 193 -22.66 -9.04 13.72
C PHE A 193 -22.00 -7.88 12.95
N SER A 194 -22.24 -7.81 11.63
CA SER A 194 -21.70 -6.74 10.78
C SER A 194 -22.10 -5.36 11.30
N GLN A 195 -23.38 -5.17 11.62
CA GLN A 195 -23.89 -3.91 12.19
C GLN A 195 -23.18 -3.55 13.48
N ILE A 196 -23.11 -4.47 14.44
CA ILE A 196 -22.44 -4.24 15.73
C ILE A 196 -20.95 -3.93 15.51
N TYR A 197 -20.29 -4.66 14.61
CA TYR A 197 -18.90 -4.44 14.27
C TYR A 197 -18.66 -3.05 13.68
N TYR A 198 -19.48 -2.61 12.71
CA TYR A 198 -19.38 -1.27 12.12
C TYR A 198 -19.65 -0.16 13.14
N ASP A 199 -20.68 -0.31 13.97
CA ASP A 199 -20.99 0.64 15.05
C ASP A 199 -19.81 0.78 16.02
N ASN A 200 -19.16 -0.33 16.36
CA ASN A 200 -17.98 -0.33 17.21
C ASN A 200 -16.74 0.25 16.49
N LEU A 201 -16.61 0.01 15.17
CA LEU A 201 -15.52 0.52 14.36
C LEU A 201 -15.59 2.05 14.21
N LEU A 202 -16.79 2.61 14.02
CA LEU A 202 -17.00 4.06 13.92
C LEU A 202 -16.71 4.81 15.23
N ARG A 203 -16.68 4.11 16.36
CA ARG A 203 -16.26 4.64 17.67
C ARG A 203 -14.75 4.63 17.85
N LEU A 204 -14.01 3.95 16.97
CA LEU A 204 -12.56 3.91 17.04
C LEU A 204 -11.97 5.24 16.54
N ALA A 205 -11.47 6.03 17.48
CA ALA A 205 -10.99 7.39 17.21
C ALA A 205 -9.49 7.47 16.86
N LYS A 206 -8.71 6.43 17.15
CA LYS A 206 -7.26 6.43 16.99
C LYS A 206 -6.78 5.20 16.20
N PRO A 207 -5.76 5.36 15.35
CA PRO A 207 -5.07 4.22 14.76
C PRO A 207 -4.22 3.48 15.81
N ILE A 208 -3.56 2.42 15.36
CA ILE A 208 -2.51 1.76 16.13
C ILE A 208 -1.40 2.76 16.49
N ASP A 209 -0.85 2.57 17.69
CA ASP A 209 0.21 3.41 18.24
C ASP A 209 1.39 3.51 17.25
N GLY A 210 1.95 4.72 17.13
CA GLY A 210 3.07 5.00 16.23
C GLY A 210 2.72 5.10 14.73
N LEU A 211 1.55 4.66 14.29
CA LEU A 211 1.18 4.71 12.86
C LEU A 211 1.09 6.15 12.35
N GLU A 212 0.48 7.07 13.10
CA GLU A 212 0.29 8.45 12.66
C GLU A 212 1.64 9.15 12.42
N ASP A 213 2.58 9.01 13.36
CA ASP A 213 3.95 9.53 13.24
C ASP A 213 4.68 8.92 12.04
N TRP A 214 4.50 7.61 11.83
CA TRP A 214 5.06 6.91 10.67
C TRP A 214 4.49 7.42 9.35
N LEU A 215 3.16 7.58 9.27
CA LEU A 215 2.47 8.09 8.09
C LEU A 215 2.90 9.53 7.78
N GLU A 216 3.08 10.39 8.79
CA GLU A 216 3.59 11.75 8.60
C GLU A 216 5.05 11.76 8.10
N ALA A 217 5.89 10.86 8.62
CA ALA A 217 7.28 10.71 8.16
C ALA A 217 7.37 10.28 6.68
N VAL A 218 6.59 9.27 6.27
CA VAL A 218 6.58 8.79 4.87
C VAL A 218 5.88 9.77 3.93
N TYR A 219 4.88 10.51 4.42
CA TYR A 219 4.24 11.60 3.70
C TYR A 219 5.22 12.74 3.41
N THR A 220 6.02 13.15 4.41
CA THR A 220 7.08 14.14 4.25
C THR A 220 8.15 13.67 3.26
N ALA A 221 8.47 12.37 3.27
CA ALA A 221 9.36 11.74 2.30
C ALA A 221 8.73 11.54 0.90
N ARG A 222 7.44 11.87 0.73
CA ARG A 222 6.65 11.73 -0.51
C ARG A 222 6.56 10.30 -1.02
N ILE A 223 6.48 9.34 -0.10
CA ILE A 223 6.23 7.94 -0.44
C ILE A 223 4.71 7.71 -0.51
N PRO A 224 4.17 7.27 -1.66
CA PRO A 224 2.74 7.04 -1.80
C PRO A 224 2.28 5.82 -0.98
N CYS A 225 1.16 5.99 -0.27
CA CYS A 225 0.59 4.96 0.60
C CYS A 225 -0.79 4.50 0.12
N ALA A 226 -1.07 3.22 0.26
CA ALA A 226 -2.37 2.59 0.07
C ALA A 226 -2.84 1.89 1.34
N VAL A 227 -4.14 1.88 1.59
CA VAL A 227 -4.75 0.98 2.59
C VAL A 227 -5.59 -0.08 1.88
N VAL A 228 -5.51 -1.31 2.39
CA VAL A 228 -6.22 -2.47 1.87
C VAL A 228 -7.13 -3.03 2.95
N SER A 229 -8.40 -3.22 2.62
CA SER A 229 -9.42 -3.70 3.55
C SER A 229 -10.47 -4.57 2.86
N SER A 230 -11.10 -5.45 3.63
CA SER A 230 -12.32 -6.17 3.26
C SER A 230 -13.60 -5.40 3.64
N LEU A 231 -13.48 -4.19 4.21
CA LEU A 231 -14.61 -3.31 4.47
C LEU A 231 -15.17 -2.72 3.16
N ASP A 232 -16.44 -2.36 3.18
CA ASP A 232 -17.03 -1.51 2.15
C ASP A 232 -16.41 -0.11 2.18
N ARG A 233 -16.41 0.54 1.03
CA ARG A 233 -15.79 1.84 0.80
C ARG A 233 -16.38 2.94 1.66
N ARG A 234 -17.69 2.90 1.92
CA ARG A 234 -18.35 3.93 2.72
C ARG A 234 -17.82 3.91 4.14
N ASN A 235 -17.85 2.76 4.79
CA ASN A 235 -17.35 2.60 6.16
C ASN A 235 -15.83 2.85 6.23
N MET A 236 -15.07 2.39 5.24
CA MET A 236 -13.63 2.65 5.18
C MET A 236 -13.31 4.15 5.13
N LEU A 237 -13.96 4.89 4.23
CA LEU A 237 -13.73 6.33 4.10
C LEU A 237 -14.13 7.09 5.38
N GLU A 238 -15.28 6.73 5.97
CA GLU A 238 -15.77 7.38 7.19
C GLU A 238 -14.82 7.16 8.38
N VAL A 239 -14.31 5.94 8.57
CA VAL A 239 -13.37 5.66 9.68
C VAL A 239 -12.02 6.34 9.45
N LEU A 240 -11.49 6.35 8.21
CA LEU A 240 -10.25 7.08 7.90
C LEU A 240 -10.38 8.58 8.15
N GLU A 241 -11.52 9.17 7.81
CA GLU A 241 -11.79 10.58 8.05
C GLU A 241 -11.88 10.89 9.54
N ARG A 242 -12.59 10.06 10.31
CA ARG A 242 -12.70 10.20 11.78
C ARG A 242 -11.33 10.09 12.47
N MET A 243 -10.45 9.22 11.99
CA MET A 243 -9.08 9.08 12.50
C MET A 243 -8.12 10.17 11.97
N GLY A 244 -8.55 11.03 11.05
CA GLY A 244 -7.69 12.06 10.46
C GLY A 244 -6.64 11.53 9.48
N LEU A 245 -6.80 10.30 8.97
CA LEU A 245 -5.79 9.62 8.16
C LEU A 245 -5.99 9.72 6.64
N SER A 246 -7.13 10.22 6.19
CA SER A 246 -7.48 10.28 4.76
C SER A 246 -6.43 10.99 3.89
N LYS A 247 -5.69 11.96 4.45
CA LYS A 247 -4.64 12.70 3.73
C LYS A 247 -3.41 11.85 3.36
N TYR A 248 -3.16 10.76 4.08
CA TYR A 248 -1.96 9.95 3.90
C TYR A 248 -2.11 8.89 2.82
N PHE A 249 -3.33 8.42 2.58
CA PHE A 249 -3.60 7.32 1.64
C PHE A 249 -4.01 7.85 0.27
N GLN A 250 -3.12 7.72 -0.71
CA GLN A 250 -3.41 8.03 -2.12
C GLN A 250 -4.38 7.02 -2.74
N ALA A 251 -4.33 5.77 -2.27
CA ALA A 251 -5.14 4.67 -2.76
C ALA A 251 -5.84 3.95 -1.61
N ILE A 252 -7.08 3.54 -1.86
CA ILE A 252 -7.88 2.75 -0.93
C ILE A 252 -8.41 1.57 -1.74
N VAL A 253 -8.12 0.36 -1.27
CA VAL A 253 -8.65 -0.89 -1.81
C VAL A 253 -9.67 -1.44 -0.81
N THR A 254 -10.91 -1.58 -1.26
CA THR A 254 -12.06 -2.01 -0.46
C THR A 254 -12.72 -3.23 -1.10
N GLU A 255 -13.77 -3.75 -0.47
CA GLU A 255 -14.55 -4.87 -0.99
C GLU A 255 -15.04 -4.64 -2.43
N GLU A 256 -15.48 -3.42 -2.77
CA GLU A 256 -16.04 -3.09 -4.08
C GLU A 256 -15.01 -3.07 -5.21
N ASP A 257 -13.71 -3.17 -4.89
CA ASP A 257 -12.70 -3.45 -5.91
C ASP A 257 -12.80 -4.89 -6.43
N GLY A 258 -13.55 -5.78 -5.75
CA GLY A 258 -13.90 -7.11 -6.26
C GLY A 258 -12.73 -8.08 -6.32
N MET A 259 -11.71 -7.88 -5.50
CA MET A 259 -10.54 -8.74 -5.44
C MET A 259 -10.85 -10.04 -4.68
N GLU A 260 -10.39 -11.16 -5.22
CA GLU A 260 -10.72 -12.50 -4.72
C GLU A 260 -9.77 -13.00 -3.64
N SER A 261 -8.49 -12.64 -3.75
CA SER A 261 -7.42 -13.07 -2.84
C SER A 261 -6.72 -11.88 -2.18
N ILE A 262 -5.95 -12.14 -1.13
CA ILE A 262 -5.10 -11.15 -0.46
C ILE A 262 -4.09 -10.57 -1.46
N ALA A 263 -3.43 -11.43 -2.24
CA ALA A 263 -2.50 -11.05 -3.29
C ALA A 263 -3.14 -10.10 -4.33
N HIS A 264 -4.36 -10.39 -4.80
CA HIS A 264 -5.05 -9.53 -5.77
C HIS A 264 -5.29 -8.12 -5.20
N ARG A 265 -5.58 -7.98 -3.90
CA ARG A 265 -5.72 -6.67 -3.27
C ARG A 265 -4.41 -5.90 -3.23
N PHE A 266 -3.30 -6.56 -2.91
CA PHE A 266 -1.99 -5.92 -2.94
C PHE A 266 -1.58 -5.49 -4.35
N LEU A 267 -1.80 -6.33 -5.37
CA LEU A 267 -1.57 -5.95 -6.77
C LEU A 267 -2.46 -4.77 -7.19
N SER A 268 -3.73 -4.75 -6.78
CA SER A 268 -4.63 -3.62 -7.01
C SER A 268 -4.13 -2.33 -6.35
N ALA A 269 -3.62 -2.42 -5.13
CA ALA A 269 -2.99 -1.28 -4.44
C ALA A 269 -1.76 -0.78 -5.21
N ALA A 270 -0.87 -1.68 -5.65
CA ALA A 270 0.32 -1.33 -6.45
C ALA A 270 -0.05 -0.60 -7.75
N VAL A 271 -1.08 -1.07 -8.46
CA VAL A 271 -1.62 -0.40 -9.66
C VAL A 271 -2.15 0.99 -9.32
N LYS A 272 -2.91 1.15 -8.23
CA LYS A 272 -3.47 2.45 -7.81
C LYS A 272 -2.40 3.45 -7.36
N LEU A 273 -1.29 2.95 -6.79
CA LEU A 273 -0.13 3.77 -6.42
C LEU A 273 0.79 4.11 -7.59
N ASP A 274 0.60 3.49 -8.76
CA ASP A 274 1.52 3.56 -9.90
C ASP A 274 2.94 3.13 -9.48
N ARG A 275 3.02 1.99 -8.77
CA ARG A 275 4.27 1.40 -8.30
C ARG A 275 4.34 -0.06 -8.70
N LYS A 276 5.49 -0.48 -9.22
CA LYS A 276 5.71 -1.89 -9.53
C LYS A 276 5.67 -2.74 -8.26
N PRO A 277 5.09 -3.94 -8.27
CA PRO A 277 5.05 -4.82 -7.10
C PRO A 277 6.42 -5.02 -6.44
N SER A 278 7.48 -5.17 -7.24
CA SER A 278 8.87 -5.28 -6.75
C SER A 278 9.45 -4.05 -6.05
N LYS A 279 8.70 -2.95 -5.94
CA LYS A 279 9.01 -1.73 -5.17
C LYS A 279 7.97 -1.41 -4.09
N CYS A 280 7.02 -2.31 -3.87
CA CYS A 280 6.04 -2.15 -2.81
C CYS A 280 6.52 -2.83 -1.53
N VAL A 281 6.13 -2.23 -0.40
CA VAL A 281 6.28 -2.80 0.94
C VAL A 281 4.89 -2.95 1.53
N VAL A 282 4.54 -4.15 1.95
CA VAL A 282 3.29 -4.49 2.62
C VAL A 282 3.51 -4.48 4.13
N PHE A 283 2.64 -3.81 4.87
CA PHE A 283 2.57 -3.88 6.33
C PHE A 283 1.44 -4.81 6.74
N GLU A 284 1.76 -5.84 7.52
CA GLU A 284 0.86 -6.95 7.81
C GLU A 284 0.97 -7.48 9.25
N ASP A 285 -0.07 -8.13 9.80
CA ASP A 285 -0.03 -8.84 11.09
C ASP A 285 -0.23 -10.37 11.00
N ASP A 286 -0.63 -10.91 9.84
CA ASP A 286 -0.92 -12.33 9.60
C ASP A 286 0.12 -12.98 8.64
N PRO A 287 0.63 -14.19 8.95
CA PRO A 287 1.54 -14.92 8.07
C PRO A 287 1.02 -15.15 6.63
N ARG A 288 -0.31 -15.27 6.45
CA ARG A 288 -0.96 -15.40 5.14
C ARG A 288 -0.77 -14.15 4.30
N GLY A 289 -0.88 -12.97 4.90
CA GLY A 289 -0.65 -11.70 4.21
C GLY A 289 0.82 -11.49 3.88
N VAL A 290 1.73 -11.89 4.77
CA VAL A 290 3.19 -11.93 4.48
C VAL A 290 3.46 -12.82 3.26
N THR A 291 2.90 -14.03 3.25
CA THR A 291 3.04 -14.96 2.11
C THR A 291 2.49 -14.34 0.82
N ALA A 292 1.30 -13.71 0.88
CA ALA A 292 0.69 -13.06 -0.28
C ALA A 292 1.55 -11.90 -0.83
N ALA A 293 2.18 -11.11 0.06
CA ALA A 293 3.08 -10.04 -0.34
C ALA A 293 4.29 -10.60 -1.12
N HIS A 294 4.86 -11.70 -0.64
CA HIS A 294 5.99 -12.38 -1.28
C HIS A 294 5.61 -13.03 -2.61
N ASN A 295 4.44 -13.67 -2.68
CA ASN A 295 3.88 -14.16 -3.95
C ASN A 295 3.73 -13.04 -4.98
N CYS A 296 3.47 -11.80 -4.53
CA CYS A 296 3.42 -10.61 -5.38
C CYS A 296 4.79 -9.97 -5.66
N THR A 297 5.92 -10.57 -5.28
CA THR A 297 7.29 -10.00 -5.35
C THR A 297 7.51 -8.73 -4.52
N MET A 298 6.59 -8.41 -3.61
CA MET A 298 6.69 -7.26 -2.70
C MET A 298 7.55 -7.60 -1.49
N MET A 299 8.01 -6.59 -0.76
CA MET A 299 8.59 -6.80 0.58
C MET A 299 7.48 -6.80 1.62
N ALA A 300 7.70 -7.47 2.75
CA ALA A 300 6.77 -7.52 3.87
C ALA A 300 7.43 -7.00 5.17
N VAL A 301 6.75 -6.09 5.85
CA VAL A 301 7.04 -5.70 7.22
C VAL A 301 5.91 -6.21 8.11
N ALA A 302 6.22 -7.14 9.01
CA ALA A 302 5.24 -7.73 9.90
C ALA A 302 5.18 -7.00 11.25
N LEU A 303 3.97 -6.71 11.73
CA LEU A 303 3.70 -6.17 13.06
C LEU A 303 3.40 -7.31 14.03
N ILE A 304 4.16 -7.38 15.12
CA ILE A 304 3.94 -8.39 16.17
C ILE A 304 2.64 -8.06 16.90
N GLY A 305 1.72 -9.02 16.90
CA GLY A 305 0.40 -8.85 17.49
C GLY A 305 -0.16 -10.16 18.01
N ALA A 306 -1.05 -10.79 17.25
CA ALA A 306 -1.57 -12.12 17.58
C ALA A 306 -0.54 -13.21 17.43
N HIS A 307 0.18 -13.09 16.32
CA HIS A 307 1.19 -14.02 15.92
C HIS A 307 2.48 -13.60 16.63
N PRO A 308 3.08 -14.51 17.41
CA PRO A 308 4.40 -14.27 17.98
C PRO A 308 5.41 -14.11 16.84
N ALA A 309 6.52 -13.42 17.12
CA ALA A 309 7.52 -13.09 16.11
C ALA A 309 8.04 -14.30 15.30
N TYR A 310 8.05 -15.51 15.90
CA TYR A 310 8.48 -16.72 15.21
C TYR A 310 7.51 -17.18 14.11
N ASP A 311 6.21 -16.92 14.24
CA ASP A 311 5.21 -17.20 13.20
C ASP A 311 5.32 -16.21 12.04
N LEU A 312 5.83 -15.01 12.31
CA LEU A 312 6.05 -13.93 11.35
C LEU A 312 7.48 -13.96 10.76
N GLY A 313 8.25 -15.02 11.01
CA GLY A 313 9.66 -15.11 10.65
C GLY A 313 9.94 -15.11 9.14
N GLN A 314 8.90 -15.26 8.31
CA GLN A 314 9.01 -15.14 6.86
C GLN A 314 9.07 -13.68 6.38
N ALA A 315 8.63 -12.71 7.18
CA ALA A 315 8.67 -11.30 6.77
C ALA A 315 10.12 -10.79 6.62
N ASP A 316 10.32 -9.81 5.72
CA ASP A 316 11.64 -9.21 5.51
C ASP A 316 12.10 -8.38 6.72
N LEU A 317 11.14 -7.90 7.52
CA LEU A 317 11.37 -7.23 8.79
C LEU A 317 10.15 -7.44 9.70
N THR A 318 10.40 -7.75 10.97
CA THR A 318 9.35 -7.90 11.98
C THR A 318 9.57 -6.86 13.07
N VAL A 319 8.54 -6.10 13.42
CA VAL A 319 8.58 -5.00 14.40
C VAL A 319 7.45 -5.12 15.41
N ALA A 320 7.66 -4.66 16.64
CA ALA A 320 6.58 -4.61 17.62
C ALA A 320 5.67 -3.38 17.42
N ASN A 321 6.22 -2.30 16.88
CA ASN A 321 5.52 -1.03 16.68
C ASN A 321 6.16 -0.25 15.51
N PHE A 322 5.36 0.59 14.85
CA PHE A 322 5.81 1.57 13.85
C PHE A 322 6.92 2.52 14.36
N SER A 323 7.01 2.77 15.67
CA SER A 323 8.09 3.58 16.24
C SER A 323 9.50 2.97 16.05
N GLU A 324 9.60 1.68 15.75
CA GLU A 324 10.87 1.00 15.43
C GLU A 324 11.31 1.23 13.97
N LEU A 325 10.45 1.82 13.16
CA LEU A 325 10.69 2.03 11.74
C LEU A 325 11.24 3.42 11.46
N SER A 326 12.12 3.45 10.46
CA SER A 326 12.57 4.68 9.81
C SER A 326 12.53 4.49 8.30
N VAL A 327 12.51 5.59 7.54
CA VAL A 327 12.58 5.55 6.07
C VAL A 327 13.86 4.82 5.60
N ILE A 328 14.92 4.83 6.40
CA ILE A 328 16.16 4.10 6.10
C ILE A 328 15.93 2.58 6.15
N ASN A 329 15.08 2.07 7.05
CA ASN A 329 14.73 0.65 7.08
C ASN A 329 14.13 0.21 5.74
N LEU A 330 13.23 1.02 5.15
CA LEU A 330 12.63 0.74 3.84
C LEU A 330 13.68 0.59 2.74
N ARG A 331 14.66 1.51 2.68
CA ARG A 331 15.76 1.42 1.71
C ARG A 331 16.57 0.12 1.88
N ARG A 332 16.83 -0.27 3.14
CA ARG A 332 17.61 -1.47 3.45
C ARG A 332 16.93 -2.75 3.01
N LEU A 333 15.60 -2.83 3.08
CA LEU A 333 14.83 -3.96 2.54
C LEU A 333 15.23 -4.24 1.08
N PHE A 334 15.30 -3.20 0.25
CA PHE A 334 15.63 -3.34 -1.17
C PHE A 334 17.14 -3.39 -1.46
N ALA A 335 17.99 -2.90 -0.56
CA ALA A 335 19.44 -2.95 -0.72
C ALA A 335 19.99 -4.38 -0.56
N ASN A 336 19.39 -5.18 0.33
CA ASN A 336 19.84 -6.54 0.63
C ASN A 336 19.57 -7.54 -0.51
N LYS A 337 18.74 -7.19 -1.50
CA LYS A 337 18.62 -7.96 -2.77
C LYS A 337 19.93 -7.98 -3.58
N GLY A 338 20.88 -7.09 -3.28
CA GLY A 338 22.20 -7.06 -3.89
C GLY A 338 23.23 -8.00 -3.26
N SER A 339 23.08 -8.36 -1.98
CA SER A 339 24.07 -9.18 -1.26
C SER A 339 24.04 -10.66 -1.63
N SER A 340 22.92 -11.19 -2.12
CA SER A 340 22.85 -12.58 -2.63
C SER A 340 22.94 -12.69 -4.16
N PHE A 341 22.79 -11.59 -4.90
CA PHE A 341 22.84 -11.59 -6.38
C PHE A 341 24.19 -11.09 -6.94
N MET A 342 24.96 -10.28 -6.20
CA MET A 342 26.30 -9.84 -6.62
C MET A 342 27.47 -10.73 -6.17
N ASP A 343 27.23 -11.78 -5.38
CA ASP A 343 28.29 -12.71 -4.97
C ASP A 343 28.68 -13.75 -6.04
N LEU A 344 27.96 -13.82 -7.17
CA LEU A 344 28.31 -14.70 -8.30
C LEU A 344 28.76 -13.98 -9.57
N GLN A 345 28.74 -12.64 -9.62
CA GLN A 345 29.11 -11.88 -10.83
C GLN A 345 30.31 -10.92 -10.68
N LYS A 346 31.04 -10.97 -9.56
CA LYS A 346 32.31 -10.24 -9.39
C LYS A 346 33.54 -11.16 -9.22
N GLN A 347 33.63 -12.20 -10.04
CA GLN A 347 34.93 -12.76 -10.43
C GLN A 347 35.01 -12.90 -11.96
N ILE A 348 34.92 -11.78 -12.68
CA ILE A 348 35.71 -11.69 -13.91
C ILE A 348 37.13 -11.48 -13.45
N ILE A 349 37.84 -12.60 -13.32
CA ILE A 349 39.28 -12.61 -13.12
C ILE A 349 39.87 -11.95 -14.37
N GLU A 350 40.22 -10.67 -14.29
CA GLU A 350 41.21 -10.05 -15.18
C GLU A 350 42.57 -10.71 -14.90
N LYS A 351 42.74 -11.94 -15.35
CA LYS A 351 44.05 -12.51 -15.61
C LYS A 351 44.08 -12.76 -17.09
N THR A 352 44.59 -11.80 -17.85
CA THR A 352 45.24 -12.13 -19.11
C THR A 352 46.31 -13.18 -18.76
N PRO A 353 46.22 -14.43 -19.23
CA PRO A 353 47.27 -15.39 -18.96
C PRO A 353 48.55 -14.90 -19.64
N PRO A 354 49.74 -14.99 -19.00
CA PRO A 354 50.98 -14.63 -19.66
C PRO A 354 51.15 -15.55 -20.89
N LYS A 355 51.31 -14.93 -22.08
CA LYS A 355 51.57 -15.66 -23.33
C LYS A 355 52.85 -16.47 -23.16
N ARG A 356 52.73 -17.77 -22.95
CA ARG A 356 53.84 -18.71 -23.01
C ARG A 356 54.29 -18.77 -24.47
N LYS A 357 55.50 -18.28 -24.79
CA LYS A 357 56.13 -18.52 -26.08
C LYS A 357 56.44 -20.02 -26.16
N LEU A 358 55.77 -20.72 -27.07
CA LEU A 358 56.15 -22.07 -27.45
C LEU A 358 57.29 -21.94 -28.46
N THR A 359 58.54 -22.02 -27.98
CA THR A 359 59.69 -22.27 -28.84
C THR A 359 59.67 -23.76 -29.19
N ILE A 360 59.51 -24.07 -30.48
CA ILE A 360 59.80 -25.40 -31.01
C ILE A 360 61.27 -25.34 -31.41
N ASP A 361 62.13 -25.97 -30.61
CA ASP A 361 63.52 -26.22 -30.99
C ASP A 361 63.51 -27.35 -32.03
N THR A 362 63.54 -26.98 -33.31
CA THR A 362 63.81 -27.94 -34.38
C THR A 362 65.32 -28.14 -34.46
N ILE A 363 65.81 -29.19 -33.78
CA ILE A 363 67.12 -29.78 -34.06
C ILE A 363 66.83 -31.16 -34.67
N PHE A 364 66.90 -31.24 -35.99
CA PHE A 364 67.70 -32.18 -36.81
C PHE A 364 67.32 -32.02 -38.28
#